data_AF-A0A258AYQ7-F1
#
_entry.id   AF-A0A258AYQ7-F1
#
_cell.length_a   1.000
_cell.length_b   1.000
_cell.length_c   1.000
_cell.angle_alpha   90.00
_cell.angle_beta   90.00
_cell.angle_gamma   90.00
#
_symmetry.space_group_name_H-M   'P 1'
#
loop_
_entity.id
_entity.type
_entity.pdbx_description
1 polymer ?
#
loop_
_entity_poly.entity_id
_entity_poly.type
_entity_poly.pdbx_seq_one_letter_code
_entity_poly.pdbx_strand_id
1 'polypeptide(L)' 'MSTISLKLPDSLLLRLDQESRQRRMTKSALVRAALERELEQPETAAGASCYDLARDLAGSLKKLPKDLATNPKYMEGFGR' A
#
# COMPACT_ATOMS: atom_id res chain seq x y z
N MET A 1 13.04 -15.41 9.96
CA MET A 1 11.59 -15.66 10.15
C MET A 1 11.36 -16.07 11.58
N SER A 2 10.30 -15.54 12.19
CA SER A 2 9.85 -15.93 13.53
C SER A 2 8.58 -16.76 13.40
N THR A 3 8.44 -17.80 14.21
CA THR A 3 7.26 -18.68 14.21
C THR A 3 6.24 -18.16 15.22
N ILE A 4 4.98 -18.10 14.81
CA ILE A 4 3.84 -17.82 15.69
C ILE A 4 2.95 -19.06 15.75
N SER A 5 2.34 -19.31 16.92
CA SER A 5 1.32 -20.34 17.09
C SER A 5 -0.04 -19.68 17.21
N LEU A 6 -1.00 -20.12 16.38
CA LEU A 6 -2.34 -19.56 16.30
C LEU A 6 -3.35 -20.68 16.56
N LYS A 7 -4.33 -20.44 17.43
CA LYS A 7 -5.49 -21.32 17.56
C LYS A 7 -6.50 -21.00 16.46
N LEU A 8 -6.92 -22.01 15.72
CA LEU A 8 -7.89 -21.89 14.62
C LEU A 8 -9.09 -22.79 14.91
N PRO A 9 -10.33 -22.32 14.69
CA PRO A 9 -11.47 -23.21 14.60
C PRO A 9 -11.28 -24.25 13.49
N ASP A 10 -11.76 -25.48 13.69
CA ASP A 10 -11.60 -26.57 12.72
C ASP A 10 -12.18 -26.23 11.34
N SER A 11 -13.29 -25.49 11.32
CA SER A 11 -13.92 -25.01 10.08
C SER A 11 -13.00 -24.09 9.28
N LEU A 12 -12.22 -23.25 9.96
CA LEU A 12 -11.28 -22.33 9.31
C LEU A 12 -10.04 -23.07 8.83
N LEU A 13 -9.55 -24.05 9.61
CA LEU A 13 -8.45 -24.92 9.20
C LEU A 13 -8.80 -25.69 7.92
N LEU A 14 -10.02 -26.23 7.83
CA LEU A 14 -10.49 -26.97 6.66
C LEU A 14 -10.53 -26.09 5.40
N ARG A 15 -11.02 -24.85 5.52
CA ARG A 15 -11.02 -23.88 4.42
C ARG A 15 -9.60 -23.50 4.00
N LEU A 16 -8.71 -23.30 4.96
CA LEU A 16 -7.30 -22.99 4.69
C LEU A 16 -6.62 -24.12 3.89
N ASP A 17 -6.91 -25.38 4.22
CA ASP A 17 -6.38 -26.55 3.50
C ASP A 17 -6.88 -26.63 2.07
N GLN A 18 -8.17 -26.36 1.85
CA GLN A 18 -8.77 -26.35 0.52
C GLN A 18 -8.14 -25.26 -0.35
N GLU A 19 -8.05 -24.02 0.15
CA GLU A 19 -7.43 -22.89 -0.56
C GLU A 19 -5.95 -23.13 -0.86
N SER A 20 -5.21 -23.67 0.11
CA SER A 20 -3.79 -24.05 -0.04
C SER A 20 -3.61 -25.02 -1.20
N ARG A 21 -4.47 -26.04 -1.32
CA ARG A 21 -4.43 -27.01 -2.43
C ARG A 21 -4.81 -26.38 -3.76
N GLN A 22 -5.88 -25.60 -3.80
CA GLN A 22 -6.35 -24.93 -5.01
C GLN A 22 -5.28 -23.99 -5.58
N ARG A 23 -4.60 -23.22 -4.71
CA ARG A 23 -3.56 -22.26 -5.11
C ARG A 23 -2.16 -22.88 -5.22
N ARG A 24 -2.01 -24.17 -4.91
CA ARG A 24 -0.71 -24.88 -4.84
C ARG A 24 0.32 -24.17 -3.97
N MET A 25 -0.13 -23.61 -2.85
CA MET A 25 0.70 -22.91 -1.87
C MET A 25 0.71 -23.69 -0.56
N THR A 26 1.75 -23.54 0.26
CA THR A 26 1.73 -24.09 1.63
C THR A 26 0.78 -23.24 2.51
N LYS A 27 0.22 -23.84 3.56
CA LYS A 27 -0.63 -23.13 4.54
C LYS A 27 0.09 -21.90 5.12
N SER A 28 1.38 -22.04 5.45
CA SER A 28 2.19 -20.95 5.99
C SER A 28 2.44 -19.83 4.98
N ALA A 29 2.64 -20.15 3.69
CA ALA A 29 2.76 -19.15 2.64
C ALA A 29 1.44 -18.40 2.44
N LEU A 30 0.31 -19.10 2.46
CA LEU A 30 -1.00 -18.50 2.29
C LEU A 30 -1.38 -17.60 3.48
N VAL A 31 -1.15 -18.06 4.72
CA VAL A 31 -1.36 -17.25 5.93
C VAL A 31 -0.46 -16.02 5.94
N ARG A 32 0.81 -16.17 5.56
CA ARG A 32 1.74 -15.03 5.48
C ARG A 32 1.30 -14.00 4.44
N ALA A 33 0.96 -14.44 3.23
CA ALA A 33 0.49 -13.55 2.18
C ALA A 33 -0.80 -12.81 2.59
N ALA A 34 -1.69 -13.47 3.33
CA ALA A 34 -2.87 -12.81 3.89
C ALA A 34 -2.49 -11.75 4.92
N LEU A 35 -1.57 -12.06 5.84
CA LEU A 35 -1.08 -11.10 6.84
C LEU A 35 -0.37 -9.91 6.19
N GLU A 36 0.50 -10.16 5.22
CA GLU A 36 1.16 -9.12 4.44
C GLU A 36 0.12 -8.22 3.77
N ARG A 37 -0.87 -8.77 3.07
CA ARG A 37 -1.92 -7.97 2.43
C ARG A 37 -2.74 -7.12 3.41
N GLU A 38 -3.09 -7.66 4.58
CA GLU A 38 -3.86 -6.89 5.58
C GLU A 38 -3.01 -5.81 6.26
N LEU A 39 -1.71 -6.04 6.45
CA LEU A 39 -0.80 -5.08 7.09
C LEU A 39 -0.16 -4.10 6.10
N GLU A 40 -0.10 -4.47 4.82
CA GLU A 40 0.34 -3.62 3.71
C GLU A 40 -0.75 -2.66 3.26
N GLN A 41 -2.01 -2.82 3.68
CA GLN A 41 -3.01 -1.77 3.50
C GLN A 41 -2.42 -0.49 4.07
N PRO A 42 -2.04 0.46 3.21
CA PRO A 42 -1.47 1.67 3.72
C PRO A 42 -2.58 2.36 4.51
N GLU A 43 -2.23 2.90 5.66
CA GLU A 43 -3.02 3.85 6.47
C GLU A 43 -3.55 5.05 5.63
N THR A 44 -3.27 5.11 4.32
CA THR A 44 -3.64 6.16 3.39
C THR A 44 -5.09 6.14 2.94
N ALA A 45 -5.89 5.10 3.23
CA ALA A 45 -7.31 5.14 2.86
C ALA A 45 -8.17 6.01 3.80
N ALA A 46 -7.67 6.37 4.98
CA ALA A 46 -8.37 7.22 5.94
C ALA A 46 -7.43 8.30 6.52
N GLY A 47 -6.88 9.18 5.67
CA GLY A 47 -6.21 10.39 6.16
C GLY A 47 -4.88 10.77 5.51
N ALA A 48 -4.52 10.21 4.35
CA ALA A 48 -3.37 10.72 3.62
C ALA A 48 -3.60 12.19 3.26
N SER A 49 -2.74 13.08 3.78
CA SER A 49 -2.75 14.47 3.35
C SER A 49 -2.29 14.56 1.90
N CYS A 50 -2.62 15.66 1.21
CA CYS A 50 -2.11 15.91 -0.14
C CYS A 50 -0.57 15.85 -0.19
N TYR A 51 0.11 16.19 0.91
CA TYR A 51 1.56 16.06 1.03
C TYR A 51 2.01 14.59 1.03
N ASP A 52 1.32 13.72 1.78
CA ASP A 52 1.70 12.32 1.88
C ASP A 52 1.66 11.60 0.53
N LEU A 53 0.69 11.99 -0.30
CA LEU A 53 0.48 11.46 -1.65
C LEU A 53 1.45 12.02 -2.70
N ALA A 54 2.09 13.17 -2.45
CA ALA A 54 2.93 13.87 -3.42
C ALA A 54 4.40 14.02 -2.98
N ARG A 55 4.79 13.46 -1.83
CA ARG A 55 6.13 13.65 -1.23
C ARG A 55 7.26 13.19 -2.15
N ASP A 56 7.02 12.14 -2.91
CA ASP A 56 7.96 11.52 -3.86
C ASP A 56 8.12 12.34 -5.14
N LEU A 57 7.18 13.24 -5.43
CA LEU A 57 7.25 14.15 -6.56
C LEU A 57 8.20 15.33 -6.30
N ALA A 58 8.49 15.65 -5.03
CA ALA A 58 9.40 16.73 -4.67
C ALA A 58 10.82 16.45 -5.21
N GLY A 59 11.27 17.29 -6.15
CA GLY A 59 12.60 17.14 -6.77
C GLY A 59 12.69 16.09 -7.89
N SER A 60 11.59 15.41 -8.24
CA SER A 60 11.54 14.45 -9.36
C SER A 60 11.73 15.11 -10.73
N LEU A 61 11.36 16.38 -10.85
CA LEU A 61 11.41 17.15 -12.09
C LEU A 61 12.72 17.94 -12.20
N LYS A 62 13.39 17.82 -13.35
CA LYS A 62 14.64 18.55 -13.66
C LYS A 62 14.36 19.67 -14.66
N LYS A 63 15.20 20.71 -14.66
CA LYS A 63 15.14 21.87 -15.59
C LYS A 63 13.85 22.70 -15.50
N LEU A 64 13.24 22.79 -14.32
CA LEU A 64 12.11 23.68 -14.08
C LEU A 64 12.57 25.12 -13.79
N PRO A 65 11.69 26.11 -14.03
CA PRO A 65 11.89 27.46 -13.52
C PRO A 65 12.13 27.45 -12.00
N LYS A 66 12.94 28.42 -11.53
CA LYS A 66 13.34 28.54 -10.12
C LYS A 66 12.15 28.69 -9.16
N ASP A 67 11.04 29.25 -9.63
CA ASP A 67 9.81 29.43 -8.86
C ASP A 67 8.59 29.19 -9.75
N LEU A 68 7.84 28.13 -9.41
CA LEU A 68 6.56 27.79 -10.01
C LEU A 68 5.38 28.00 -9.04
N ALA A 69 5.67 28.24 -7.75
CA ALA A 69 4.65 28.30 -6.71
C ALA A 69 4.10 29.70 -6.52
N THR A 70 4.92 30.74 -6.72
CA THR A 70 4.55 32.13 -6.46
C THR A 70 4.69 33.07 -7.65
N ASN A 71 5.31 32.64 -8.74
CA ASN A 71 5.55 33.48 -9.90
C ASN A 71 4.31 33.55 -10.81
N PRO A 72 3.61 34.71 -10.91
CA PRO A 72 2.36 34.84 -11.66
C PRO A 72 2.49 34.48 -13.15
N LYS A 73 3.70 34.63 -13.72
CA LYS A 73 4.00 34.27 -15.11
C LYS A 73 3.70 32.79 -15.43
N TYR A 74 3.83 31.90 -14.44
CA TYR A 74 3.63 30.47 -14.61
C TYR A 74 2.31 29.97 -14.03
N MET A 75 1.44 30.87 -13.54
CA MET A 75 0.15 30.54 -12.93
C MET A 75 -1.04 30.93 -13.82
N GLU A 76 -0.79 31.28 -15.08
CA GLU A 76 -1.85 31.58 -16.04
C GLU A 76 -2.77 30.36 -16.22
N GLY A 77 -4.06 30.52 -15.88
CA GLY A 77 -5.05 29.43 -15.94
C GLY A 77 -5.09 28.50 -14.72
N PHE A 78 -4.30 28.75 -13.67
CA PHE A 78 -4.34 27.95 -12.45
C PHE A 78 -5.67 28.11 -11.70
N GLY A 79 -6.36 27.01 -11.41
CA GLY A 79 -7.60 26.99 -10.62
C GLY A 79 -8.88 27.40 -11.37
N ARG A 80 -8.84 27.46 -12.70
CA ARG A 80 -10.02 27.61 -13.56
C ARG A 80 -10.55 26.27 -14.05
#